data_AF-A0A8D4BID4-F1
#
_entry.id   AF-A0A8D4BID4-F1
#
_cell.length_a   1.000
_cell.length_b   1.000
_cell.length_c   1.000
_cell.angle_alpha   90.00
_cell.angle_beta   90.00
_cell.angle_gamma   90.00
#
_symmetry.space_group_name_H-M   'P 1'
#
loop_
_entity.id
_entity.type
_entity.pdbx_description
1 polymer ?
#
loop_
_entity_poly.entity_id
_entity_poly.type
_entity_poly.pdbx_seq_one_letter_code
_entity_poly.pdbx_strand_id
1 'polypeptide(L)'
;MAKKARKQQPGGTPATVALTTAGTAFTVHAYDHDPSAPSYGEEAAEALGVSADRVFKTLVAEVDGELVVAVVPVAGSLDLKALASAVGGKRAAMADPAAAERTTGYVRGGISPLGQRRRLRTVLDASAGSHATICVSAGRRGLEVELSPADLAALTGASLAPIGRA
;
A
#
# COMPACT_ATOMS: atom_id res chain seq x y z
N MET A 1 -29.08 9.08 -15.98
CA MET A 1 -27.74 8.71 -16.49
C MET A 1 -26.83 9.93 -16.39
N ALA A 2 -25.76 9.86 -15.60
CA ALA A 2 -24.74 10.90 -15.59
C ALA A 2 -23.37 10.22 -15.71
N LYS A 3 -22.83 10.18 -16.93
CA LYS A 3 -21.46 9.75 -17.20
C LYS A 3 -20.53 10.82 -16.65
N LYS A 4 -19.92 10.59 -15.48
CA LYS A 4 -18.79 11.39 -15.02
C LYS A 4 -17.61 11.14 -15.98
N ALA A 5 -17.08 12.22 -16.53
CA ALA A 5 -16.01 12.20 -17.52
C ALA A 5 -14.75 11.49 -16.97
N ARG A 6 -14.29 10.46 -17.69
CA ARG A 6 -12.97 9.86 -17.48
C ARG A 6 -11.91 10.86 -17.95
N LYS A 7 -11.30 11.61 -17.03
CA LYS A 7 -9.99 12.24 -17.31
C LYS A 7 -8.98 11.10 -17.50
N GLN A 8 -8.34 11.05 -18.66
CA GLN A 8 -7.25 10.13 -18.93
C GLN A 8 -6.09 10.44 -17.95
N GLN A 9 -5.71 9.44 -17.16
CA GLN A 9 -4.65 9.55 -16.15
C GLN A 9 -3.26 9.39 -16.78
N PRO A 10 -2.26 10.13 -16.29
CA PRO A 10 -0.89 10.10 -16.82
C PRO A 10 -0.22 8.75 -16.48
N GLY A 11 0.13 7.96 -17.50
CA GLY A 11 1.03 6.81 -17.43
C GLY A 11 0.60 5.69 -16.47
N GLY A 12 -0.26 4.78 -16.93
CA GLY A 12 -0.82 3.70 -16.10
C GLY A 12 0.25 2.80 -15.49
N THR A 13 0.31 2.76 -14.16
CA THR A 13 1.02 1.74 -13.39
C THR A 13 0.18 0.46 -13.28
N PRO A 14 0.76 -0.71 -12.95
CA PRO A 14 -0.03 -1.92 -12.72
C PRO A 14 -1.12 -1.74 -11.64
N ALA A 15 -0.89 -0.91 -10.61
CA ALA A 15 -1.89 -0.61 -9.59
C ALA A 15 -3.10 0.16 -10.15
N THR A 16 -2.87 1.23 -10.91
CA THR A 16 -3.96 2.03 -11.51
C THR A 16 -4.71 1.25 -12.59
N VAL A 17 -4.02 0.36 -13.32
CA VAL A 17 -4.64 -0.60 -14.25
C VAL A 17 -5.53 -1.58 -13.50
N ALA A 18 -5.06 -2.15 -12.38
CA ALA A 18 -5.84 -3.08 -11.56
C ALA A 18 -7.13 -2.42 -11.03
N LEU A 19 -7.04 -1.20 -10.51
CA LEU A 19 -8.20 -0.43 -10.04
C LEU A 19 -9.19 -0.12 -11.15
N THR A 20 -8.68 0.34 -12.30
CA THR A 20 -9.53 0.66 -13.47
C THR A 20 -10.25 -0.59 -14.00
N THR A 21 -9.55 -1.72 -14.04
CA THR A 21 -10.10 -3.01 -14.50
C THR A 21 -11.18 -3.52 -13.56
N ALA A 22 -10.99 -3.35 -12.25
CA ALA A 22 -11.98 -3.72 -11.25
C ALA A 22 -13.20 -2.77 -11.19
N GLY A 23 -13.14 -1.61 -11.85
CA GLY A 23 -14.20 -0.60 -11.78
C GLY A 23 -14.32 0.08 -10.41
N THR A 24 -13.28 -0.02 -9.58
CA THR A 24 -13.22 0.58 -8.26
C THR A 24 -13.09 2.09 -8.36
N ALA A 25 -13.74 2.84 -7.46
CA ALA A 25 -13.56 4.28 -7.36
C ALA A 25 -12.23 4.60 -6.68
N PHE A 26 -11.41 5.45 -7.30
CA PHE A 26 -10.15 5.92 -6.72
C PHE A 26 -9.79 7.31 -7.28
N THR A 27 -8.94 8.02 -6.55
CA THR A 27 -8.28 9.26 -6.99
C THR A 27 -6.79 8.99 -7.11
N VAL A 28 -6.13 9.57 -8.12
CA VAL A 28 -4.66 9.54 -8.22
C VAL A 28 -4.13 10.89 -7.77
N HIS A 29 -3.11 10.84 -6.90
CA HIS A 29 -2.37 12.00 -6.44
C HIS A 29 -0.94 11.88 -6.96
N ALA A 30 -0.48 12.91 -7.68
CA ALA A 30 0.89 12.99 -8.15
C ALA A 30 1.58 14.15 -7.44
N TYR A 31 2.82 13.93 -7.01
CA TYR A 31 3.66 14.94 -6.38
C TYR A 31 5.11 14.77 -6.82
N ASP A 32 5.87 15.85 -6.76
CA ASP A 32 7.30 15.81 -7.07
C ASP A 32 8.03 15.12 -5.93
N HIS A 33 8.69 14.01 -6.25
CA HIS A 33 9.47 13.22 -5.30
C HIS A 33 10.92 13.69 -5.29
N ASP A 34 11.44 14.04 -4.11
CA ASP A 34 12.85 14.28 -3.85
C ASP A 34 13.57 12.95 -3.55
N PRO A 35 14.52 12.50 -4.38
CA PRO A 35 15.28 11.28 -4.14
C PRO A 35 16.05 11.27 -2.81
N SER A 36 16.28 12.44 -2.21
CA SER A 36 16.96 12.60 -0.92
C SER A 36 16.02 12.52 0.29
N ALA A 37 14.71 12.43 0.08
CA ALA A 37 13.73 12.35 1.16
C ALA A 37 14.00 11.15 2.09
N PRO A 38 13.96 11.35 3.43
CA PRO A 38 14.27 10.29 4.40
C PRO A 38 13.16 9.24 4.49
N SER A 39 11.91 9.61 4.16
CA SER A 39 10.73 8.76 4.26
C SER A 39 9.76 9.08 3.13
N TYR A 40 9.63 8.16 2.16
CA TYR A 40 8.73 8.32 1.01
C TYR A 40 7.26 8.53 1.42
N GLY A 41 6.86 7.94 2.56
CA GLY A 41 5.49 8.00 3.05
C GLY A 41 5.15 9.32 3.74
N GLU A 42 6.07 9.87 4.53
CA GLU A 42 5.89 11.20 5.15
C GLU A 42 5.93 12.30 4.10
N GLU A 43 6.83 12.21 3.12
CA GLU A 43 6.86 13.12 1.98
C GLU A 43 5.51 13.14 1.24
N ALA A 44 4.90 11.96 1.03
CA ALA A 44 3.56 11.89 0.44
C ALA A 44 2.52 12.60 1.31
N ALA A 45 2.52 12.38 2.63
CA ALA A 45 1.58 13.04 3.53
C ALA A 45 1.70 14.57 3.48
N GLU A 46 2.92 15.09 3.51
CA GLU A 46 3.22 16.52 3.38
C GLU A 46 2.77 17.07 2.02
N ALA A 47 3.17 16.43 0.93
CA ALA A 47 2.87 16.88 -0.42
C ALA A 47 1.36 16.87 -0.74
N LEU A 48 0.62 15.90 -0.18
CA LEU A 48 -0.83 15.78 -0.37
C LEU A 48 -1.63 16.64 0.63
N GLY A 49 -0.99 17.21 1.67
CA GLY A 49 -1.66 17.95 2.73
C GLY A 49 -2.63 17.08 3.55
N VAL A 50 -2.31 15.81 3.76
CA VAL A 50 -3.13 14.84 4.50
C VAL A 50 -2.41 14.35 5.75
N SER A 51 -3.16 13.84 6.74
CA SER A 51 -2.55 13.21 7.91
C SER A 51 -1.70 12.00 7.51
N ALA A 52 -0.53 11.85 8.13
CA ALA A 52 0.32 10.66 8.05
C ALA A 52 -0.41 9.38 8.51
N ASP A 53 -1.48 9.48 9.29
CA ASP A 53 -2.30 8.32 9.65
C ASP A 53 -3.15 7.80 8.47
N ARG A 54 -3.42 8.67 7.47
CA ARG A 54 -4.19 8.32 6.27
C ARG A 54 -3.33 7.86 5.10
N VAL A 55 -2.01 7.99 5.20
CA VAL A 55 -1.08 7.47 4.19
C VAL A 55 -0.50 6.16 4.70
N PHE A 56 -0.58 5.11 3.89
CA PHE A 56 -0.19 3.76 4.27
C PHE A 56 0.96 3.28 3.39
N LYS A 57 2.05 2.86 4.04
CA LYS A 57 3.18 2.21 3.37
C LYS A 57 2.92 0.73 3.20
N THR A 58 3.33 0.21 2.05
CA THR A 58 3.30 -1.22 1.74
C THR A 58 4.68 -1.81 1.94
N LEU A 59 4.76 -2.76 2.86
CA LEU A 59 5.98 -3.46 3.25
C LEU A 59 5.85 -4.93 2.87
N VAL A 60 6.98 -5.57 2.57
CA VAL A 60 7.04 -7.02 2.39
C VAL A 60 7.87 -7.59 3.53
N ALA A 61 7.31 -8.56 4.22
CA ALA A 61 7.96 -9.31 5.28
C ALA A 61 7.99 -10.79 4.91
N GLU A 62 8.87 -11.55 5.54
CA GLU A 62 8.86 -13.00 5.50
C GLU A 62 8.30 -13.52 6.82
N VAL A 63 7.29 -14.38 6.77
CA VAL A 63 6.72 -15.08 7.93
C VAL A 63 6.93 -16.58 7.74
N ASP A 64 7.74 -17.19 8.61
CA ASP A 64 8.11 -18.62 8.55
C ASP A 64 8.52 -19.11 7.13
N GLY A 65 9.23 -18.26 6.37
CA GLY A 65 9.70 -18.57 5.00
C GLY A 65 8.77 -18.13 3.87
N GLU A 66 7.58 -17.59 4.18
CA GLU A 66 6.62 -17.10 3.17
C GLU A 66 6.60 -15.57 3.12
N LEU A 67 6.63 -15.00 1.91
CA LEU A 67 6.50 -13.55 1.73
C LEU A 67 5.05 -13.09 1.94
N VAL A 68 4.88 -12.10 2.81
CA VAL A 68 3.60 -11.49 3.20
C VAL A 68 3.69 -9.98 3.00
N VAL A 69 2.62 -9.38 2.52
CA VAL A 69 2.47 -7.92 2.42
C VAL A 69 1.81 -7.40 3.68
N ALA A 70 2.39 -6.35 4.25
CA ALA A 70 1.84 -5.59 5.35
C ALA A 70 1.59 -4.15 4.90
N VAL A 71 0.36 -3.65 5.08
CA VAL A 71 -0.03 -2.29 4.75
C VAL A 71 -0.33 -1.56 6.06
N VAL A 72 0.55 -0.64 6.46
CA VAL A 72 0.51 0.05 7.77
C VAL A 72 0.61 1.56 7.60
N PRO A 73 0.09 2.39 8.53
CA PRO A 73 0.23 3.84 8.46
C PRO A 73 1.70 4.28 8.37
N VAL A 74 1.97 5.35 7.65
CA VAL A 74 3.34 5.90 7.55
C VAL A 74 3.79 6.50 8.88
N ALA A 75 2.84 7.03 9.67
CA ALA A 75 3.04 7.61 11.00
C ALA A 75 3.68 6.66 12.02
N GLY A 76 3.58 5.35 11.80
CA GLY A 76 4.11 4.32 12.71
C GLY A 76 5.10 3.37 12.04
N SER A 77 5.29 2.20 12.64
CA SER A 77 6.09 1.12 12.06
C SER A 77 5.36 -0.22 12.12
N LEU A 78 5.84 -1.21 11.37
CA LEU A 78 5.31 -2.57 11.39
C LEU A 78 5.73 -3.29 12.68
N ASP A 79 4.77 -3.89 13.37
CA ASP A 79 5.00 -4.90 14.39
C ASP A 79 5.07 -6.30 13.72
N LEU A 80 6.29 -6.82 13.59
CA LEU A 80 6.56 -8.12 13.00
C LEU A 80 5.92 -9.28 13.78
N LYS A 81 5.84 -9.18 15.11
CA LYS A 81 5.23 -10.23 15.93
C LYS A 81 3.71 -10.25 15.75
N ALA A 82 3.10 -9.07 15.68
CA ALA A 82 1.69 -8.92 15.37
C ALA A 82 1.37 -9.42 13.95
N LEU A 83 2.21 -9.08 12.96
CA LEU A 83 2.05 -9.59 11.59
C LEU A 83 2.14 -11.13 11.55
N ALA A 84 3.15 -11.73 12.18
CA ALA A 84 3.29 -13.18 12.26
C ALA A 84 2.01 -13.81 12.83
N SER A 85 1.51 -13.26 13.95
CA SER A 85 0.29 -13.74 14.60
C SER A 85 -0.94 -13.59 13.71
N ALA A 86 -1.09 -12.44 13.01
CA ALA A 86 -2.19 -12.17 12.10
C ALA A 86 -2.25 -13.14 10.92
N VAL A 87 -1.10 -13.68 10.51
CA VAL A 87 -1.05 -14.71 9.46
C VAL A 87 -0.98 -16.15 10.00
N GLY A 88 -1.03 -16.36 11.31
CA GLY A 88 -0.96 -17.68 11.93
C GLY A 88 0.46 -18.28 11.95
N GLY A 89 1.48 -17.46 11.74
CA GLY A 89 2.89 -17.83 11.84
C GLY A 89 3.47 -17.58 13.23
N LYS A 90 4.73 -17.98 13.41
CA LYS A 90 5.48 -17.89 14.67
C LYS A 90 6.51 -16.77 14.67
N ARG A 91 7.17 -16.53 13.53
CA ARG A 91 8.23 -15.53 13.41
C ARG A 91 8.10 -14.77 12.10
N ALA A 92 8.31 -13.47 12.16
CA ALA A 92 8.43 -12.63 10.98
C ALA A 92 9.73 -11.81 11.00
N ALA A 93 10.26 -11.56 9.81
CA ALA A 93 11.36 -10.64 9.56
C ALA A 93 11.03 -9.76 8.35
N MET A 94 11.68 -8.61 8.22
CA MET A 94 11.59 -7.84 6.97
C MET A 94 12.16 -8.67 5.83
N ALA A 95 11.47 -8.70 4.68
CA ALA A 95 11.98 -9.41 3.51
C ALA A 95 13.23 -8.71 2.97
N ASP A 96 14.08 -9.49 2.31
CA ASP A 96 15.16 -8.94 1.50
C ASP A 96 14.59 -7.97 0.44
N PRO A 97 15.12 -6.75 0.30
CA PRO A 97 14.61 -5.78 -0.66
C PRO A 97 14.57 -6.29 -2.10
N ALA A 98 15.62 -6.99 -2.56
CA ALA A 98 15.66 -7.50 -3.92
C ALA A 98 14.62 -8.63 -4.13
N ALA A 99 14.41 -9.48 -3.13
CA ALA A 99 13.34 -10.48 -3.14
C ALA A 99 11.95 -9.83 -3.19
N ALA A 100 11.73 -8.75 -2.44
CA ALA A 100 10.48 -8.00 -2.44
C ALA A 100 10.22 -7.34 -3.80
N GLU A 101 11.20 -6.66 -4.37
CA GLU A 101 11.09 -6.02 -5.68
C GLU A 101 10.85 -7.04 -6.81
N ARG A 102 11.60 -8.15 -6.81
CA ARG A 102 11.41 -9.23 -7.79
C ARG A 102 10.02 -9.86 -7.70
N THR A 103 9.49 -10.04 -6.49
CA THR A 103 8.21 -10.71 -6.27
C THR A 103 7.03 -9.79 -6.58
N THR A 104 7.09 -8.55 -6.11
CA THR A 104 6.02 -7.56 -6.32
C THR A 104 6.06 -6.94 -7.72
N GLY A 105 7.24 -6.85 -8.33
CA GLY A 105 7.44 -6.15 -9.60
C GLY A 105 7.53 -4.63 -9.49
N TYR A 106 7.54 -4.10 -8.26
CA TYR A 106 7.77 -2.69 -7.96
C TYR A 106 9.17 -2.48 -7.38
N VAL A 107 9.59 -1.22 -7.33
CA VAL A 107 10.84 -0.82 -6.67
C VAL A 107 10.56 -0.30 -5.26
N ARG A 108 11.53 -0.41 -4.36
CA ARG A 108 11.45 0.14 -3.00
C ARG A 108 11.13 1.64 -3.03
N GLY A 109 10.22 2.05 -2.15
CA GLY A 109 9.64 3.40 -2.11
C GLY A 109 8.47 3.61 -3.07
N GLY A 110 8.16 2.65 -3.94
CA GLY A 110 7.00 2.67 -4.83
C GLY A 110 6.26 1.33 -4.88
N ILE A 111 6.40 0.49 -3.85
CA ILE A 111 5.68 -0.79 -3.79
C ILE A 111 4.21 -0.49 -3.50
N SER A 112 3.34 -0.87 -4.44
CA SER A 112 1.89 -0.85 -4.25
C SER A 112 1.39 -2.16 -3.66
N PRO A 113 0.33 -2.17 -2.85
CA PRO A 113 -0.37 -3.40 -2.48
C PRO A 113 -1.20 -3.96 -3.66
N LEU A 114 -1.40 -3.17 -4.72
CA LEU A 114 -2.21 -3.49 -5.88
C LEU A 114 -1.35 -3.76 -7.11
N GLY A 115 -1.82 -4.65 -8.00
CA GLY A 115 -1.15 -4.91 -9.28
C GLY A 115 0.23 -5.56 -9.16
N GLN A 116 0.52 -6.24 -8.04
CA GLN A 116 1.79 -6.96 -7.86
C GLN A 116 1.91 -8.13 -8.85
N ARG A 117 3.12 -8.38 -9.35
CA ARG A 117 3.43 -9.48 -10.29
C ARG A 117 3.04 -10.85 -9.73
N ARG A 118 3.34 -11.10 -8.46
CA ARG A 118 2.80 -12.23 -7.70
C ARG A 118 1.89 -11.70 -6.62
N ARG A 119 0.67 -12.24 -6.54
CA ARG A 119 -0.26 -11.93 -5.45
C ARG A 119 0.26 -12.58 -4.17
N LEU A 120 0.49 -11.77 -3.15
CA LEU A 120 0.94 -12.22 -1.83
C LEU A 120 -0.21 -12.13 -0.82
N ARG A 121 -0.12 -12.95 0.24
CA ARG A 121 -1.01 -12.79 1.39
C ARG A 121 -0.80 -11.39 1.94
N THR A 122 -1.90 -10.66 2.12
CA THR A 122 -1.87 -9.25 2.51
C THR A 122 -2.57 -9.06 3.85
N VAL A 123 -1.98 -8.27 4.73
CA VAL A 123 -2.61 -7.80 5.96
C VAL A 123 -2.66 -6.28 5.91
N LEU A 124 -3.86 -5.72 6.07
CA LEU A 124 -4.09 -4.29 6.20
C LEU A 124 -4.23 -3.96 7.69
N ASP A 125 -3.54 -2.92 8.14
CA ASP A 125 -3.66 -2.51 9.53
C ASP A 125 -5.09 -2.10 9.88
N ALA A 126 -5.57 -2.52 11.05
CA ALA A 126 -6.93 -2.28 11.49
C ALA A 126 -7.29 -0.79 11.61
N SER A 127 -6.30 0.10 11.81
CA SER A 127 -6.53 1.56 11.84
C SER A 127 -7.13 2.10 10.54
N ALA A 128 -6.90 1.43 9.41
CA ALA A 128 -7.49 1.81 8.12
C ALA A 128 -9.03 1.88 8.19
N GLY A 129 -9.67 1.02 8.99
CA GLY A 129 -11.13 1.01 9.16
C GLY A 129 -11.71 2.28 9.79
N SER A 130 -10.88 3.15 10.37
CA SER A 130 -11.30 4.44 10.93
C SER A 130 -11.37 5.58 9.90
N HIS A 131 -10.97 5.32 8.65
CA HIS A 131 -10.92 6.32 7.59
C HIS A 131 -11.92 6.00 6.48
N ALA A 132 -12.57 7.03 5.93
CA ALA A 132 -13.39 6.88 4.73
C ALA A 132 -12.54 6.49 3.51
N THR A 133 -11.36 7.08 3.40
CA THR A 133 -10.36 6.82 2.36
C THR A 133 -8.94 6.90 2.93
N ILE A 134 -8.06 6.09 2.36
CA ILE A 134 -6.63 6.05 2.65
C ILE A 134 -5.83 6.18 1.36
N CYS A 135 -4.58 6.65 1.47
CA CYS A 135 -3.62 6.72 0.38
C CYS A 135 -2.63 5.55 0.48
N VAL A 136 -2.38 4.88 -0.65
CA VAL A 136 -1.30 3.88 -0.79
C VAL A 136 -0.56 4.11 -2.09
N SER A 137 0.71 3.68 -2.16
CA SER A 137 1.51 3.90 -3.36
C SER A 137 0.82 3.35 -4.60
N ALA A 138 0.84 4.14 -5.66
CA ALA A 138 0.31 3.77 -6.96
C ALA A 138 1.30 2.91 -7.78
N GLY A 139 2.43 2.47 -7.22
CA GLY A 139 3.40 1.64 -7.93
C GLY A 139 4.62 2.39 -8.49
N ARG A 140 4.76 3.67 -8.14
CA ARG A 140 5.89 4.54 -8.49
C ARG A 140 6.04 5.61 -7.41
N ARG A 141 7.27 6.06 -7.15
CA ARG A 141 7.54 7.21 -6.27
C ARG A 141 6.86 8.48 -6.81
N GLY A 142 6.39 9.35 -5.93
CA GLY A 142 5.66 10.56 -6.33
C GLY A 142 4.24 10.29 -6.85
N LEU A 143 3.69 9.08 -6.64
CA LEU A 143 2.37 8.71 -7.13
C LEU A 143 1.63 7.83 -6.11
N GLU A 144 0.50 8.34 -5.63
CA GLU A 144 -0.39 7.66 -4.68
C GLU A 144 -1.77 7.44 -5.31
N VAL A 145 -2.48 6.41 -4.82
CA VAL A 145 -3.91 6.23 -5.04
C VAL A 145 -4.66 6.38 -3.73
N GLU A 146 -5.71 7.18 -3.75
CA GLU A 146 -6.67 7.29 -2.65
C GLU A 146 -7.92 6.47 -2.97
N LEU A 147 -8.28 5.57 -2.06
CA LEU A 147 -9.42 4.65 -2.20
C LEU A 147 -9.99 4.26 -0.83
N SER A 148 -11.15 3.60 -0.81
CA SER A 148 -11.72 3.09 0.43
C SER A 148 -10.90 1.91 0.96
N PRO A 149 -10.69 1.79 2.29
CA PRO A 149 -10.05 0.61 2.89
C PRO A 149 -10.75 -0.70 2.56
N ALA A 150 -12.08 -0.67 2.43
CA ALA A 150 -12.88 -1.84 2.11
C ALA A 150 -12.60 -2.34 0.68
N ASP A 151 -12.53 -1.44 -0.30
CA ASP A 151 -12.17 -1.79 -1.67
C ASP A 151 -10.72 -2.28 -1.75
N LEU A 152 -9.79 -1.63 -1.04
CA LEU A 152 -8.40 -2.09 -0.97
C LEU A 152 -8.33 -3.53 -0.43
N ALA A 153 -9.03 -3.81 0.67
CA ALA A 153 -9.08 -5.14 1.27
C ALA A 153 -9.72 -6.17 0.31
N ALA A 154 -10.80 -5.82 -0.37
CA ALA A 154 -11.45 -6.70 -1.34
C ALA A 154 -10.54 -7.04 -2.53
N LEU A 155 -9.87 -6.05 -3.13
CA LEU A 155 -8.99 -6.24 -4.29
C LEU A 155 -7.74 -7.06 -3.93
N THR A 156 -7.18 -6.84 -2.74
CA THR A 156 -5.98 -7.53 -2.26
C THR A 156 -6.29 -8.85 -1.56
N GLY A 157 -7.56 -9.09 -1.19
CA GLY A 157 -7.96 -10.16 -0.28
C GLY A 157 -7.31 -10.02 1.10
N ALA A 158 -7.05 -8.78 1.54
CA ALA A 158 -6.38 -8.54 2.81
C ALA A 158 -7.27 -8.88 4.00
N SER A 159 -6.69 -9.50 5.01
CA SER A 159 -7.27 -9.53 6.36
C SER A 159 -6.93 -8.24 7.09
N LEU A 160 -7.85 -7.75 7.92
CA LEU A 160 -7.58 -6.63 8.83
C LEU A 160 -7.06 -7.15 10.17
N ALA A 161 -5.97 -6.60 10.67
CA ALA A 161 -5.42 -6.91 11.98
C ALA A 161 -4.59 -5.72 12.52
N PRO A 162 -4.48 -5.53 13.85
CA PRO A 162 -3.60 -4.51 14.41
C PRO A 162 -2.14 -4.96 14.28
N ILE A 163 -1.48 -4.50 13.22
CA ILE A 163 -0.09 -4.86 12.86
C ILE A 163 0.84 -3.65 12.82
N GLY A 164 0.32 -2.43 12.98
CA GLY A 164 1.09 -1.21 13.18
C GLY A 164 1.35 -0.92 14.66
N ARG A 165 2.45 -0.19 14.92
CA ARG A 165 2.74 0.46 16.21
C ARG A 165 3.05 1.94 15.95
N ALA A 166 2.50 2.82 16.80
CA ALA A 166 2.84 4.24 16.80
C ALA A 166 4.30 4.47 17.19
#